data_AF-A0A849XZ17-F1
#
_entry.id   AF-A0A849XZ17-F1
#
_cell.length_a   1.000
_cell.length_b   1.000
_cell.length_c   1.000
_cell.angle_alpha   90.00
_cell.angle_beta   90.00
_cell.angle_gamma   90.00
#
_symmetry.space_group_name_H-M   'P 1'
#
loop_
_entity.id
_entity.type
_entity.pdbx_description
1 polymer ?
#
loop_
_entity_poly.entity_id
_entity_poly.type
_entity_poly.pdbx_seq_one_letter_code
_entity_poly.pdbx_strand_id
1 'polypeptide(L)'
;KVSDEQIKEMLLEEIAGDAYNYGYRKLTKVLRLKYHIIINKKKVYRLCKELDILRPRRQKKISHPRKLARNRIITGSNQLWEADIKYGFIEGEDRFFFVLS
;
A
#
# COMPACT_ATOMS: atom_id res chain seq x y z
N LYS A 1 -9.43 9.56 -30.23
CA LYS A 1 -8.57 8.93 -29.20
C LYS A 1 -7.32 9.79 -29.07
N VAL A 2 -6.96 10.25 -27.88
CA VAL A 2 -5.74 11.07 -27.65
C VAL A 2 -4.51 10.18 -27.81
N SER A 3 -3.46 10.66 -28.48
CA SER A 3 -2.21 9.90 -28.65
C SER A 3 -1.40 9.84 -27.35
N ASP A 4 -0.48 8.88 -27.27
CA ASP A 4 0.35 8.73 -26.07
C ASP A 4 1.39 9.86 -25.98
N GLU A 5 1.90 10.34 -27.11
CA GLU A 5 2.77 11.51 -27.22
C GLU A 5 2.11 12.77 -26.67
N GLN A 6 0.86 13.04 -27.05
CA GLN A 6 0.11 14.19 -26.52
C GLN A 6 -0.03 14.12 -25.00
N ILE A 7 -0.31 12.92 -24.47
CA ILE A 7 -0.43 12.74 -23.01
C ILE A 7 0.93 12.96 -22.33
N LYS A 8 2.04 12.57 -22.96
CA LYS A 8 3.39 12.81 -22.45
C LYS A 8 3.71 14.30 -22.38
N GLU A 9 3.39 15.06 -23.43
CA GLU A 9 3.58 16.52 -23.45
C GLU A 9 2.78 17.21 -22.34
N MET A 10 1.48 16.91 -22.23
CA MET A 10 0.64 17.47 -21.16
C MET A 10 1.16 17.13 -19.75
N LEU A 11 1.72 15.94 -19.55
CA LEU A 11 2.32 15.56 -18.27
C LEU A 11 3.56 16.39 -17.94
N LEU A 12 4.40 16.68 -18.94
CA LEU A 12 5.61 17.50 -18.77
C LEU A 12 5.26 18.96 -18.50
N GLU A 13 4.30 19.53 -19.23
CA GLU A 13 3.81 20.89 -19.01
C GLU A 13 3.27 21.07 -17.58
N GLU A 14 2.43 20.13 -17.12
CA GLU A 14 1.86 20.20 -15.77
C GLU A 14 2.95 20.10 -14.69
N ILE A 15 3.95 19.24 -14.88
CA ILE A 15 5.07 19.12 -13.94
C ILE A 15 5.95 20.37 -13.93
N ALA A 16 6.13 21.02 -15.07
CA ALA A 16 6.88 22.28 -15.14
C ALA A 16 6.14 23.45 -14.47
N GLY A 17 4.81 23.39 -14.38
CA GLY A 17 3.97 24.38 -13.72
C GLY A 17 3.53 23.98 -12.30
N ASP A 18 2.23 24.13 -12.04
CA ASP A 18 1.63 24.00 -10.71
C ASP A 18 1.70 22.58 -10.13
N ALA A 19 1.82 21.57 -10.99
CA ALA A 19 1.82 20.17 -10.59
C ALA A 19 3.23 19.62 -10.33
N TYR A 20 4.25 20.47 -10.14
CA TYR A 20 5.62 20.04 -9.88
C TYR A 20 5.71 18.97 -8.78
N ASN A 21 4.96 19.11 -7.68
CA ASN A 21 4.95 18.18 -6.56
C ASN A 21 3.98 16.99 -6.70
N TYR A 22 3.37 16.79 -7.86
CA TYR A 22 2.36 15.74 -8.04
C TYR A 22 2.98 14.39 -8.40
N GLY A 23 2.41 13.33 -7.85
CA GLY A 23 2.63 11.96 -8.34
C GLY A 23 1.58 11.58 -9.38
N TYR A 24 1.80 10.47 -10.08
CA TYR A 24 0.93 9.99 -11.17
C TYR A 24 -0.58 9.95 -10.82
N ARG A 25 -0.95 9.68 -9.56
CA ARG A 25 -2.36 9.69 -9.12
C ARG A 25 -2.99 11.08 -9.14
N LYS A 26 -2.23 12.11 -8.76
CA LYS A 26 -2.67 13.50 -8.82
C LYS A 26 -2.66 13.99 -10.27
N LEU A 27 -1.61 13.67 -11.04
CA LEU A 27 -1.56 13.95 -12.48
C LEU A 27 -2.75 13.33 -13.24
N THR A 28 -3.17 12.12 -12.88
CA THR A 28 -4.38 11.50 -13.44
C THR A 28 -5.65 12.33 -13.17
N LYS A 29 -5.75 12.98 -12.00
CA LYS A 29 -6.88 13.87 -11.69
C LYS A 29 -6.81 15.15 -12.52
N VAL A 30 -5.63 15.74 -12.65
CA VAL A 30 -5.40 16.93 -13.49
C VAL A 30 -5.81 16.66 -14.94
N LEU A 31 -5.35 15.55 -15.52
CA LEU A 31 -5.71 15.14 -16.89
C LEU A 31 -7.23 14.99 -17.10
N ARG A 32 -7.98 14.60 -16.06
CA ARG A 32 -9.44 14.46 -16.13
C ARG A 32 -10.17 15.79 -15.93
N LEU A 33 -9.65 16.65 -15.08
CA LEU A 33 -10.31 17.91 -14.70
C LEU A 33 -10.02 19.03 -15.71
N LYS A 34 -8.75 19.20 -16.11
CA LYS A 34 -8.31 20.29 -16.98
C LYS A 34 -8.43 19.94 -18.47
N TYR A 35 -8.09 18.70 -18.83
CA TYR A 35 -8.03 18.24 -20.22
C TYR A 35 -9.20 17.31 -20.61
N HIS A 36 -10.10 17.01 -19.67
CA HIS A 36 -11.27 16.15 -19.88
C HIS A 36 -10.95 14.76 -20.47
N ILE A 37 -9.76 14.22 -20.19
CA ILE A 37 -9.31 12.93 -20.74
C ILE A 37 -9.77 11.78 -19.85
N ILE A 38 -10.56 10.87 -20.43
CA ILE A 38 -10.94 9.61 -19.77
C ILE A 38 -9.78 8.63 -19.84
N ILE A 39 -8.86 8.72 -18.87
CA ILE A 39 -7.67 7.87 -18.77
C ILE A 39 -7.60 7.10 -17.45
N ASN A 40 -7.12 5.85 -17.49
CA ASN A 40 -6.87 5.04 -16.31
C ASN A 40 -5.51 5.42 -15.68
N LYS A 41 -5.46 5.48 -14.35
CA LYS A 41 -4.23 5.70 -13.55
C LYS A 41 -3.08 4.75 -13.92
N LYS A 42 -3.39 3.52 -14.35
CA LYS A 42 -2.38 2.54 -14.81
C LYS A 42 -1.66 2.99 -16.08
N LYS A 43 -2.37 3.64 -17.01
CA LYS A 43 -1.77 4.16 -18.25
C LYS A 43 -0.88 5.37 -17.94
N VAL A 44 -1.36 6.30 -17.12
CA VAL A 44 -0.57 7.47 -16.67
C VAL A 44 0.70 7.02 -15.96
N TYR A 45 0.63 5.98 -15.10
CA TYR A 45 1.82 5.42 -14.46
C TYR A 45 2.87 4.92 -15.46
N ARG A 46 2.46 4.19 -16.52
CA ARG A 46 3.38 3.69 -17.56
C ARG A 46 4.06 4.84 -18.30
N LEU A 47 3.29 5.85 -18.72
CA LEU A 47 3.83 7.03 -19.39
C LEU A 47 4.79 7.81 -18.49
N CYS A 48 4.44 7.98 -17.19
CA CYS A 48 5.34 8.60 -16.23
C CYS A 48 6.63 7.80 -16.02
N LYS A 49 6.56 6.46 -16.12
CA LYS A 49 7.74 5.59 -16.01
C LYS A 49 8.64 5.72 -17.25
N GLU A 50 8.06 5.81 -18.44
CA GLU A 50 8.80 6.00 -19.69
C GLU A 50 9.52 7.35 -19.75
N LEU A 51 8.91 8.40 -19.19
CA LEU A 51 9.48 9.75 -19.11
C LEU A 51 10.43 9.96 -17.92
N ASP A 52 10.62 8.94 -17.07
CA ASP A 52 11.39 9.02 -15.81
C ASP A 52 10.95 10.14 -14.84
N ILE A 53 9.66 10.48 -14.85
CA ILE A 53 9.06 11.50 -13.97
C ILE A 53 8.38 10.88 -12.74
N LEU A 54 8.62 9.60 -12.47
CA LEU A 54 8.03 8.92 -11.32
C LEU A 54 8.67 9.41 -10.01
N ARG A 55 7.84 9.88 -9.10
CA ARG A 55 8.27 10.25 -7.75
C ARG A 55 8.76 9.03 -6.96
N PRO A 56 9.76 9.20 -6.09
CA PRO A 56 10.26 8.12 -5.26
C PRO A 56 9.15 7.51 -4.43
N ARG A 57 9.21 6.20 -4.24
CA ARG A 57 8.26 5.48 -3.39
C ARG A 57 8.35 6.06 -1.98
N ARG A 58 7.19 6.42 -1.41
CA ARG A 58 7.11 6.87 -0.01
C ARG A 58 7.77 5.83 0.89
N GLN A 59 8.85 6.23 1.57
CA GLN A 59 9.49 5.40 2.58
C GLN A 59 8.50 5.22 3.74
N LYS A 60 8.27 3.95 4.14
CA LYS A 60 7.49 3.67 5.33
C LYS A 60 8.31 4.11 6.53
N LYS A 61 7.74 4.95 7.39
CA LYS A 61 8.34 5.21 8.70
C LYS A 61 8.21 3.92 9.52
N ILE A 62 9.33 3.33 9.90
CA ILE A 62 9.36 2.19 10.80
C ILE A 62 8.94 2.71 12.17
N SER A 63 7.81 2.23 12.69
CA SER A 63 7.40 2.51 14.06
C SER A 63 7.96 1.42 14.95
N HIS A 64 8.84 1.78 15.89
CA HIS A 64 9.27 0.84 16.92
C HIS A 64 8.13 0.67 17.94
N PRO A 65 7.85 -0.56 18.40
CA PRO A 65 6.83 -0.79 19.42
C PRO A 65 7.23 -0.07 20.71
N ARG A 66 6.32 0.74 21.27
CA ARG A 66 6.56 1.49 22.52
C ARG A 66 6.67 0.60 23.76
N LYS A 67 6.15 -0.62 23.70
CA LYS A 67 6.21 -1.63 24.76
C LYS A 67 6.77 -2.91 24.17
N LEU A 68 7.90 -3.35 24.71
CA LEU A 68 8.48 -4.67 24.43
C LEU A 68 7.85 -5.69 25.37
N ALA A 69 7.69 -6.92 24.91
CA ALA A 69 7.38 -8.04 25.79
C ALA A 69 8.49 -8.16 26.84
N ARG A 70 8.12 -8.29 28.11
CA ARG A 70 9.06 -8.48 29.22
C ARG A 70 8.90 -9.90 29.74
N ASN A 71 10.00 -10.63 29.82
CA ASN A 71 10.02 -11.91 30.51
C ASN A 71 9.66 -11.69 31.98
N ARG A 72 8.77 -12.53 32.51
CA ARG A 72 8.35 -12.51 33.91
C ARG A 72 8.93 -13.72 34.61
N ILE A 73 9.40 -13.53 35.84
CA ILE A 73 9.79 -14.63 36.73
C ILE A 73 8.52 -15.11 37.44
N ILE A 74 8.17 -16.37 37.27
CA ILE A 74 7.03 -17.03 37.91
C ILE A 74 7.56 -17.75 39.14
N THR A 75 7.16 -17.33 40.33
CA THR A 75 7.62 -17.87 41.62
C THR A 75 6.60 -18.76 42.32
N GLY A 76 5.36 -18.83 41.82
CA GLY A 76 4.29 -19.61 42.45
C GLY A 76 3.16 -19.96 41.49
N SER A 77 2.27 -20.85 41.94
CA SER A 77 1.09 -21.26 41.17
C SER A 77 0.17 -20.06 40.89
N ASN A 78 -0.50 -20.09 39.73
CA ASN A 78 -1.50 -19.10 39.29
C ASN A 78 -1.02 -17.66 39.08
N GLN A 79 0.28 -17.40 38.93
CA GLN A 79 0.81 -16.04 38.69
C GLN A 79 0.79 -15.60 37.23
N LEU A 80 0.81 -16.56 36.29
CA LEU A 80 0.70 -16.32 34.86
C LEU A 80 -0.02 -17.51 34.22
N TRP A 81 -1.03 -17.22 33.41
CA TRP A 81 -1.73 -18.21 32.60
C TRP A 81 -1.52 -17.80 31.14
N GLU A 82 -0.76 -18.61 30.41
CA GLU A 82 -0.52 -18.45 28.99
C GLU A 82 -0.99 -19.73 28.31
N ALA A 83 -1.79 -19.59 27.26
CA ALA A 83 -2.25 -20.70 26.45
C ALA A 83 -2.36 -20.22 25.00
N ASP A 84 -1.95 -21.07 24.07
CA ASP A 84 -2.06 -20.84 22.64
C ASP A 84 -3.25 -21.63 22.10
N ILE A 85 -3.93 -21.07 21.11
CA ILE A 85 -5.02 -21.77 20.42
C ILE A 85 -4.49 -22.23 19.07
N LYS A 86 -4.39 -23.54 18.91
CA LYS A 86 -4.11 -24.16 17.62
C LYS A 86 -5.43 -24.47 16.94
N TYR A 87 -5.48 -24.29 15.63
CA TYR A 87 -6.63 -24.64 14.81
C TYR A 87 -6.23 -25.67 13.75
N GLY A 88 -7.12 -26.60 13.47
CA GLY A 88 -6.95 -27.61 12.44
C GLY A 88 -8.25 -27.85 11.68
N PHE A 89 -8.13 -28.43 10.49
CA PHE A 89 -9.25 -28.83 9.65
C PHE A 89 -9.29 -30.35 9.55
N ILE A 90 -10.49 -30.92 9.68
CA ILE A 90 -10.70 -32.37 9.53
C ILE A 90 -11.21 -32.62 8.11
N GLU A 91 -10.33 -33.16 7.28
CA GLU A 91 -10.69 -33.60 5.93
C GLU A 91 -11.71 -34.75 6.01
N GLY A 92 -12.80 -34.64 5.26
CA GLY A 92 -13.90 -35.61 5.26
C GLY A 92 -15.09 -35.24 6.17
N GLU A 93 -14.89 -34.40 7.18
CA GLU A 93 -15.98 -33.93 8.05
C GLU A 93 -16.42 -32.47 7.77
N ASP A 94 -15.67 -31.74 6.94
CA ASP A 94 -15.86 -30.30 6.66
C ASP A 94 -15.98 -29.45 7.93
N ARG A 95 -15.17 -29.80 8.95
CA ARG A 95 -15.20 -29.19 10.28
C ARG A 95 -13.83 -28.67 10.70
N PHE A 96 -13.85 -27.54 11.41
CA PHE A 96 -12.70 -26.98 12.09
C PHE A 96 -12.71 -27.37 13.56
N PHE A 97 -11.53 -27.63 14.13
CA PHE A 97 -11.36 -27.83 15.56
C PHE A 97 -10.32 -26.86 16.12
N PHE A 98 -10.46 -26.57 17.41
CA PHE A 98 -9.57 -25.69 18.16
C PHE A 98 -9.05 -26.45 19.38
N VAL A 99 -7.74 -26.44 19.59
CA VAL A 99 -7.09 -27.02 20.76
C VAL A 99 -6.44 -25.89 21.53
N LEU A 100 -6.79 -25.77 22.81
CA LEU A 100 -6.10 -24.91 23.75
C LEU A 100 -4.93 -25.71 24.35
N SER A 101 -3.71 -25.22 24.20
CA SER A 101 -2.48 -25.87 24.68
C SER A 101 -1.47 -24.86 25.17
#